data_AF-A0A2K8MJ93-F1
#
_entry.id   AF-A0A2K8MJ93-F1
#
_cell.length_a   1.000
_cell.length_b   1.000
_cell.length_c   1.000
_cell.angle_alpha   90.00
_cell.angle_beta   90.00
_cell.angle_gamma   90.00
#
_symmetry.space_group_name_H-M   'P 1'
#
loop_
_entity.id
_entity.type
_entity.pdbx_description
1 polymer ?
#
loop_
_entity_poly.entity_id
_entity_poly.type
_entity_poly.pdbx_seq_one_letter_code
_entity_poly.pdbx_strand_id
1 'polypeptide(L)'
;MVDSLSFSTIPDMTSFATSGLADGQAANVSDLKRGGLFRWASASTATVNDGTIFSATGGGRWLRIDPLPLNVQWFGAVGDGVTNDHAAFMAAHDALMPDGGTIVIPKGFYRLSSAINQHCAIIWQGEGNSAGVSNRTIGSFTTNAQGSVLLIDAGVSACIINASNTDGSGTAPDGTYPNGAGSALRDLYIRSNGGGSNVDGVWMRATSTLENVTIRGFSGRGLRIEASVSSSNPVKGNANLWMLTNVNLIENGGHGLHVKSNDANAGVATRVDCTVNGGWGILDESLIGNTYVACHQAGNTLGAFRTSDTAPNTVIGDYIEMDTTGDNADFGNGTTVIGDLAGQSASNAAASRAFVMTAGLSVAAPYRHLNRRASPSVVGIVGSLQPNYGAIGWGSSNDTIGAANQADWQIQYNTTSKWWDFQYQGGGTPFTVLRFPTGASLANPRKFAADFPNGHFLGGAFRAIGSAAPATGAWLQGDVIENSVPVAGGNAGWICVASGSPGTWKSFGPIAA
;
A
#
# COMPACT_ATOMS: atom_id res chain seq x y z
N MET A 1 -13.17 24.30 55.20
CA MET A 1 -12.42 23.42 54.28
C MET A 1 -11.59 22.52 55.16
N VAL A 2 -11.76 21.20 55.05
CA VAL A 2 -10.87 20.27 55.76
C VAL A 2 -9.52 20.36 55.05
N ASP A 3 -8.44 20.68 55.78
CA ASP A 3 -7.12 20.84 55.19
C ASP A 3 -6.71 19.57 54.44
N SER A 4 -6.19 19.74 53.22
CA SER A 4 -5.66 18.63 52.42
C SER A 4 -4.42 18.05 53.10
N LEU A 5 -4.38 16.73 53.27
CA LEU A 5 -3.18 16.04 53.74
C LEU A 5 -2.05 16.20 52.72
N SER A 6 -0.80 16.18 53.18
CA SER A 6 0.38 16.32 52.31
C SER A 6 1.39 15.22 52.62
N PHE A 7 1.88 14.56 51.57
CA PHE A 7 2.81 13.44 51.63
C PHE A 7 3.94 13.64 50.61
N SER A 8 5.13 13.13 50.89
CA SER A 8 6.25 13.22 49.95
C SER A 8 6.22 12.08 48.93
N THR A 9 5.81 10.88 49.36
CA THR A 9 5.80 9.67 48.54
C THR A 9 4.50 8.88 48.66
N ILE A 10 4.26 7.95 47.73
CA ILE A 10 3.14 7.01 47.81
C ILE A 10 3.21 6.12 49.07
N PRO A 11 4.39 5.57 49.46
CA PRO A 11 4.55 4.90 50.75
C PRO A 11 4.11 5.74 51.96
N ASP A 12 4.42 7.05 51.98
CA ASP A 12 4.00 7.92 53.09
C ASP A 12 2.48 8.01 53.19
N MET A 13 1.79 8.11 52.06
CA MET A 13 0.31 8.16 52.01
C MET A 13 -0.32 6.83 52.40
N THR A 14 0.19 5.72 51.87
CA THR A 14 -0.40 4.37 52.08
C THR A 14 -0.17 3.84 53.50
N SER A 15 0.94 4.22 54.14
CA SER A 15 1.26 3.88 55.53
C SER A 15 0.64 4.84 56.56
N PHE A 16 0.03 5.94 56.13
CA PHE A 16 -0.62 6.89 57.02
C PHE A 16 -1.83 6.29 57.74
N ALA A 17 -1.98 6.59 59.03
CA ALA A 17 -3.12 6.15 59.83
C ALA A 17 -4.40 6.87 59.39
N THR A 18 -5.39 6.11 58.91
CA THR A 18 -6.63 6.66 58.35
C THR A 18 -7.75 6.85 59.38
N SER A 19 -7.51 6.49 60.64
CA SER A 19 -8.47 6.65 61.73
C SER A 19 -8.82 8.12 61.93
N GLY A 20 -10.10 8.47 61.82
CA GLY A 20 -10.60 9.83 62.03
C GLY A 20 -10.58 10.71 60.78
N LEU A 21 -10.10 10.20 59.63
CA LEU A 21 -10.25 10.90 58.35
C LEU A 21 -11.71 10.88 57.88
N ALA A 22 -12.18 12.00 57.36
CA ALA A 22 -13.49 12.08 56.73
C ALA A 22 -13.47 11.42 55.34
N ASP A 23 -14.54 10.73 54.96
CA ASP A 23 -14.65 10.18 53.61
C ASP A 23 -14.57 11.29 52.56
N GLY A 24 -13.79 11.08 51.49
CA GLY A 24 -13.51 12.09 50.48
C GLY A 24 -12.39 13.08 50.85
N GLN A 25 -11.78 12.99 52.03
CA GLN A 25 -10.68 13.88 52.41
C GLN A 25 -9.51 13.80 51.42
N ALA A 26 -9.07 14.96 50.93
CA ALA A 26 -8.04 15.05 49.91
C ALA A 26 -6.62 14.89 50.50
N ALA A 27 -5.74 14.28 49.71
CA ALA A 27 -4.32 14.12 49.98
C ALA A 27 -3.52 14.52 48.73
N ASN A 28 -2.48 15.32 48.93
CA ASN A 28 -1.53 15.68 47.89
C ASN A 28 -0.20 14.91 48.10
N VAL A 29 0.26 14.20 47.09
CA VAL A 29 1.54 13.49 47.10
C VAL A 29 2.50 14.20 46.15
N SER A 30 3.63 14.71 46.65
CA SER A 30 4.57 15.54 45.86
C SER A 30 5.60 14.77 45.03
N ASP A 31 5.55 13.42 45.04
CA ASP A 31 6.39 12.56 44.21
C ASP A 31 6.33 12.96 42.73
N LEU A 32 7.49 13.23 42.12
CA LEU A 32 7.58 13.76 40.76
C LEU A 32 7.06 12.81 39.67
N LYS A 33 7.06 11.50 39.92
CA LYS A 33 6.63 10.49 38.95
C LYS A 33 5.25 9.96 39.28
N ARG A 34 5.03 9.58 40.54
CA ARG A 34 3.84 8.86 41.01
C ARG A 34 2.84 9.73 41.75
N GLY A 35 3.23 10.95 42.10
CA GLY A 35 2.43 11.87 42.91
C GLY A 35 1.17 12.38 42.21
N GLY A 36 0.47 13.28 42.89
CA GLY A 36 -0.80 13.85 42.47
C GLY A 36 -1.80 13.95 43.60
N LEU A 37 -3.05 14.27 43.23
CA LEU A 37 -4.16 14.39 44.17
C LEU A 37 -4.89 13.06 44.33
N PHE A 38 -5.18 12.72 45.57
CA PHE A 38 -5.91 11.53 45.98
C PHE A 38 -7.04 11.91 46.92
N ARG A 39 -8.06 11.07 47.00
CA ARG A 39 -9.11 11.14 48.03
C ARG A 39 -9.16 9.85 48.83
N TRP A 40 -9.37 10.02 50.12
CA TRP A 40 -9.65 8.92 51.03
C TRP A 40 -11.05 8.35 50.75
N ALA A 41 -11.18 7.03 50.68
CA ALA A 41 -12.45 6.33 50.52
C ALA A 41 -12.52 5.14 51.49
N SER A 42 -13.09 5.39 52.66
CA SER A 42 -13.15 4.49 53.81
C SER A 42 -13.85 3.15 53.53
N ALA A 43 -14.95 3.18 52.76
CA ALA A 43 -15.73 2.00 52.41
C ALA A 43 -15.33 1.36 51.07
N SER A 44 -14.37 1.93 50.35
CA SER A 44 -14.01 1.44 49.02
C SER A 44 -13.33 0.08 49.09
N THR A 45 -13.82 -0.85 48.26
CA THR A 45 -13.24 -2.18 48.02
C THR A 45 -12.63 -2.30 46.63
N ALA A 46 -12.53 -1.19 45.88
CA ALA A 46 -12.03 -1.18 44.52
C ALA A 46 -10.67 -1.89 44.44
N THR A 47 -10.46 -2.67 43.37
CA THR A 47 -9.26 -3.47 43.18
C THR A 47 -8.03 -2.56 43.15
N VAL A 48 -7.05 -2.87 44.01
CA VAL A 48 -5.78 -2.17 44.04
C VAL A 48 -5.04 -2.46 42.74
N ASN A 49 -4.54 -1.41 42.09
CA ASN A 49 -3.76 -1.51 40.85
C ASN A 49 -2.40 -0.80 40.97
N ASP A 50 -2.06 -0.33 42.17
CA ASP A 50 -0.81 0.35 42.47
C ASP A 50 -0.49 1.50 41.49
N GLY A 51 -1.50 2.24 41.03
CA GLY A 51 -1.31 3.42 40.20
C GLY A 51 -2.38 4.50 40.37
N THR A 52 -3.65 4.11 40.28
CA THR A 52 -4.81 4.98 40.52
C THR A 52 -5.58 4.61 41.78
N ILE A 53 -5.40 3.38 42.28
CA ILE A 53 -6.06 2.85 43.46
C ILE A 53 -5.01 2.19 44.33
N PHE A 54 -4.81 2.72 45.54
CA PHE A 54 -3.88 2.20 46.53
C PHE A 54 -4.62 1.71 47.78
N SER A 55 -4.12 0.65 48.41
CA SER A 55 -4.57 0.26 49.74
C SER A 55 -4.20 1.31 50.79
N ALA A 56 -5.02 1.46 51.81
CA ALA A 56 -4.64 2.18 53.01
C ALA A 56 -4.48 1.24 54.21
N THR A 57 -3.69 1.66 55.19
CA THR A 57 -3.53 0.95 56.44
C THR A 57 -4.87 0.90 57.19
N GLY A 58 -5.31 -0.30 57.59
CA GLY A 58 -6.54 -0.50 58.38
C GLY A 58 -7.85 -0.65 57.58
N GLY A 59 -7.81 -0.71 56.25
CA GLY A 59 -8.99 -0.85 55.38
C GLY A 59 -9.15 0.32 54.41
N GLY A 60 -10.16 0.30 53.52
CA GLY A 60 -10.44 1.38 52.55
C GLY A 60 -9.41 1.56 51.42
N ARG A 61 -9.55 2.64 50.63
CA ARG A 61 -8.65 2.96 49.49
C ARG A 61 -8.29 4.44 49.43
N TRP A 62 -7.09 4.70 48.92
CA TRP A 62 -6.72 5.99 48.34
C TRP A 62 -6.99 5.94 46.83
N LEU A 63 -7.84 6.85 46.35
CA LEU A 63 -8.25 6.91 44.94
C LEU A 63 -7.68 8.18 44.31
N ARG A 64 -6.94 8.05 43.21
CA ARG A 64 -6.47 9.21 42.43
C ARG A 64 -7.67 9.99 41.90
N ILE A 65 -7.63 11.31 42.05
CA ILE A 65 -8.65 12.22 41.52
C ILE A 65 -8.36 12.48 40.04
N ASP A 66 -9.39 12.42 39.19
CA ASP A 66 -9.32 12.63 37.74
C ASP A 66 -8.18 11.88 37.05
N PRO A 67 -8.16 10.53 37.12
CA PRO A 67 -7.01 9.73 36.74
C PRO A 67 -6.79 9.63 35.22
N LEU A 68 -7.51 10.35 34.36
CA LEU A 68 -7.36 10.22 32.91
C LEU A 68 -6.74 11.49 32.30
N PRO A 69 -5.83 11.36 31.32
CA PRO A 69 -5.24 10.11 30.82
C PRO A 69 -4.32 9.43 31.85
N LEU A 70 -4.16 8.10 31.75
CA LEU A 70 -3.23 7.37 32.63
C LEU A 70 -1.78 7.69 32.27
N ASN A 71 -0.88 7.65 33.25
CA ASN A 71 0.57 7.76 33.03
C ASN A 71 1.26 6.47 33.50
N VAL A 72 2.09 5.85 32.64
CA VAL A 72 2.81 4.60 32.98
C VAL A 72 3.67 4.72 34.25
N GLN A 73 4.19 5.91 34.54
CA GLN A 73 5.01 6.16 35.73
C GLN A 73 4.19 6.01 37.02
N TRP A 74 2.88 6.28 36.99
CA TRP A 74 2.02 6.09 38.16
C TRP A 74 1.97 4.63 38.62
N PHE A 75 2.09 3.70 37.68
CA PHE A 75 2.12 2.25 37.90
C PHE A 75 3.53 1.71 38.19
N GLY A 76 4.54 2.59 38.22
CA GLY A 76 5.90 2.25 38.62
C GLY A 76 6.92 2.14 37.50
N ALA A 77 6.58 2.54 36.28
CA ALA A 77 7.57 2.64 35.21
C ALA A 77 8.67 3.65 35.61
N VAL A 78 9.92 3.22 35.55
CA VAL A 78 11.09 4.00 35.94
C VAL A 78 11.61 4.82 34.77
N GLY A 79 11.69 4.25 33.56
CA GLY A 79 12.14 4.99 32.37
C GLY A 79 13.64 5.31 32.35
N ASP A 80 14.47 4.49 33.00
CA ASP A 80 15.93 4.65 33.12
C ASP A 80 16.75 3.83 32.10
N GLY A 81 16.09 3.01 31.28
CA GLY A 81 16.67 2.14 30.26
C GLY A 81 17.28 0.84 30.81
N VAL A 82 17.17 0.60 32.12
CA VAL A 82 17.77 -0.55 32.81
C VAL A 82 16.69 -1.38 33.49
N THR A 83 15.81 -0.72 34.23
CA THR A 83 14.69 -1.31 34.95
C THR A 83 13.68 -1.87 33.96
N ASN A 84 13.22 -3.10 34.19
CA ASN A 84 12.17 -3.68 33.36
C ASN A 84 10.81 -3.05 33.71
N ASP A 85 10.31 -2.21 32.81
CA ASP A 85 9.09 -1.43 32.98
C ASP A 85 7.83 -2.16 32.48
N HIS A 86 7.97 -3.36 31.93
CA HIS A 86 6.87 -4.12 31.31
C HIS A 86 5.65 -4.29 32.23
N ALA A 87 5.86 -4.62 33.51
CA ALA A 87 4.78 -4.82 34.46
C ALA A 87 3.95 -3.55 34.69
N ALA A 88 4.60 -2.37 34.71
CA ALA A 88 3.91 -1.11 34.88
C ALA A 88 3.08 -0.72 33.65
N PHE A 89 3.58 -1.04 32.44
CA PHE A 89 2.82 -0.86 31.20
C PHE A 89 1.57 -1.74 31.17
N MET A 90 1.70 -3.02 31.55
CA MET A 90 0.55 -3.92 31.60
C MET A 90 -0.45 -3.51 32.70
N ALA A 91 0.00 -3.07 33.87
CA ALA A 91 -0.90 -2.56 34.91
C ALA A 91 -1.69 -1.31 34.47
N ALA A 92 -1.05 -0.41 33.71
CA ALA A 92 -1.73 0.74 33.12
C ALA A 92 -2.76 0.33 32.05
N HIS A 93 -2.40 -0.63 31.18
CA HIS A 93 -3.32 -1.23 30.21
C HIS A 93 -4.54 -1.86 30.90
N ASP A 94 -4.30 -2.71 31.91
CA ASP A 94 -5.33 -3.46 32.60
C ASP A 94 -6.29 -2.54 33.38
N ALA A 95 -5.80 -1.40 33.85
CA ALA A 95 -6.62 -0.37 34.51
C ALA A 95 -7.60 0.34 33.56
N LEU A 96 -7.44 0.22 32.24
CA LEU A 96 -8.36 0.74 31.22
C LEU A 96 -9.21 -0.35 30.57
N MET A 97 -9.00 -1.63 30.90
CA MET A 97 -9.88 -2.67 30.36
C MET A 97 -11.27 -2.64 31.04
N PRO A 98 -12.35 -2.94 30.30
CA PRO A 98 -12.40 -3.20 28.85
C PRO A 98 -12.56 -1.93 27.99
N ASP A 99 -12.78 -0.77 28.62
CA ASP A 99 -13.28 0.44 27.97
C ASP A 99 -12.26 1.14 27.03
N GLY A 100 -10.97 0.97 27.30
CA GLY A 100 -9.90 1.63 26.57
C GLY A 100 -9.66 3.07 27.06
N GLY A 101 -8.82 3.81 26.32
CA GLY A 101 -8.45 5.17 26.67
C GLY A 101 -7.00 5.51 26.30
N THR A 102 -6.48 6.59 26.88
CA THR A 102 -5.11 7.06 26.60
C THR A 102 -4.18 6.73 27.75
N ILE A 103 -3.03 6.16 27.42
CA ILE A 103 -1.89 5.99 28.32
C ILE A 103 -0.74 6.86 27.80
N VAL A 104 -0.31 7.80 28.64
CA VAL A 104 0.84 8.66 28.39
C VAL A 104 2.12 7.94 28.83
N ILE A 105 3.12 7.99 27.95
CA ILE A 105 4.49 7.53 28.18
C ILE A 105 5.35 8.79 28.16
N PRO A 106 5.69 9.38 29.33
CA PRO A 106 6.55 10.55 29.39
C PRO A 106 7.94 10.25 28.80
N LYS A 107 8.69 11.28 28.38
CA LYS A 107 10.06 11.08 27.88
C LYS A 107 10.91 10.23 28.83
N GLY A 108 11.69 9.31 28.27
CA GLY A 108 12.47 8.35 29.04
C GLY A 108 12.85 7.13 28.20
N PHE A 109 13.65 6.25 28.80
CA PHE A 109 14.02 4.96 28.21
C PHE A 109 13.33 3.84 28.98
N TYR A 110 12.33 3.19 28.40
CA TYR A 110 11.55 2.15 29.08
C TYR A 110 11.99 0.79 28.54
N ARG A 111 12.68 -0.01 29.37
CA ARG A 111 13.10 -1.35 28.97
C ARG A 111 11.93 -2.32 29.13
N LEU A 112 11.60 -3.06 28.08
CA LEU A 112 10.53 -4.05 28.09
C LEU A 112 11.13 -5.44 27.79
N SER A 113 11.05 -6.35 28.76
CA SER A 113 11.52 -7.74 28.59
C SER A 113 10.50 -8.67 27.93
N SER A 114 9.29 -8.18 27.69
CA SER A 114 8.15 -8.93 27.16
C SER A 114 7.29 -8.00 26.29
N ALA A 115 6.49 -8.57 25.39
CA ALA A 115 5.60 -7.80 24.53
C ALA A 115 4.45 -7.18 25.32
N ILE A 116 4.01 -5.99 24.89
CA ILE A 116 2.71 -5.42 25.29
C ILE A 116 1.64 -6.20 24.51
N ASN A 117 0.90 -7.07 25.20
CA ASN A 117 -0.23 -7.80 24.64
C ASN A 117 -1.50 -6.99 24.88
N GLN A 118 -1.88 -6.19 23.91
CA GLN A 118 -2.95 -5.21 24.07
C GLN A 118 -4.31 -5.80 23.67
N HIS A 119 -5.30 -5.66 24.55
CA HIS A 119 -6.63 -6.25 24.43
C HIS A 119 -7.77 -5.24 24.54
N CYS A 120 -7.52 -3.94 24.48
CA CYS A 120 -8.57 -2.93 24.36
C CYS A 120 -8.08 -1.72 23.53
N ALA A 121 -8.99 -0.79 23.24
CA ALA A 121 -8.74 0.40 22.44
C ALA A 121 -7.85 1.41 23.19
N ILE A 122 -6.54 1.17 23.22
CA ILE A 122 -5.55 2.02 23.87
C ILE A 122 -4.84 2.91 22.86
N ILE A 123 -4.73 4.19 23.22
CA ILE A 123 -3.81 5.14 22.61
C ILE A 123 -2.56 5.22 23.51
N TRP A 124 -1.44 4.68 23.04
CA TRP A 124 -0.13 4.86 23.67
C TRP A 124 0.49 6.15 23.14
N GLN A 125 0.46 7.19 23.97
CA GLN A 125 0.89 8.54 23.62
C GLN A 125 2.28 8.82 24.20
N GLY A 126 3.29 8.91 23.35
CA GLY A 126 4.63 9.35 23.71
C GLY A 126 4.81 10.89 23.64
N GLU A 127 6.04 11.33 23.89
CA GLU A 127 6.49 12.73 23.85
C GLU A 127 7.63 12.92 22.84
N GLY A 128 7.58 12.20 21.72
CA GLY A 128 8.49 12.37 20.59
C GLY A 128 9.14 11.06 20.15
N ASN A 129 9.37 10.94 18.83
CA ASN A 129 9.83 9.72 18.18
C ASN A 129 11.33 9.72 17.83
N SER A 130 12.17 10.35 18.66
CA SER A 130 13.62 10.39 18.49
C SER A 130 14.33 9.85 19.73
N ALA A 131 15.37 9.05 19.51
CA ALA A 131 16.30 8.61 20.56
C ALA A 131 17.56 9.50 20.68
N GLY A 132 17.68 10.55 19.85
CA GLY A 132 18.88 11.39 19.74
C GLY A 132 19.90 10.91 18.72
N VAL A 133 20.55 11.87 18.03
CA VAL A 133 21.39 11.65 16.83
C VAL A 133 22.64 10.80 17.10
N SER A 134 23.19 10.88 18.33
CA SER A 134 24.47 10.25 18.68
C SER A 134 24.35 8.85 19.27
N ASN A 135 23.14 8.38 19.58
CA ASN A 135 22.94 7.20 20.42
C ASN A 135 22.20 6.07 19.71
N ARG A 136 22.75 5.67 18.55
CA ARG A 136 22.21 4.57 17.73
C ARG A 136 22.73 3.20 18.16
N THR A 137 23.36 3.08 19.33
CA THR A 137 23.89 1.83 19.89
C THR A 137 23.32 1.62 21.29
N ILE A 138 22.68 0.47 21.51
CA ILE A 138 22.06 0.14 22.81
C ILE A 138 23.15 -0.17 23.84
N GLY A 139 22.93 0.27 25.09
CA GLY A 139 23.86 0.09 26.21
C GLY A 139 24.76 1.28 26.48
N SER A 140 24.70 2.34 25.66
CA SER A 140 25.42 3.60 25.87
C SER A 140 24.47 4.81 26.00
N PHE A 141 23.24 4.60 26.50
CA PHE A 141 22.27 5.67 26.77
C PHE A 141 22.68 6.51 27.98
N THR A 142 23.71 7.33 27.81
CA THR A 142 24.28 8.23 28.83
C THR A 142 23.69 9.65 28.77
N THR A 143 22.67 9.89 27.93
CA THR A 143 22.07 11.22 27.70
C THR A 143 20.57 11.23 27.98
N ASN A 144 20.03 12.41 28.34
CA ASN A 144 18.59 12.66 28.42
C ASN A 144 17.86 12.18 27.14
N ALA A 145 16.82 11.36 27.30
CA ALA A 145 15.97 10.95 26.20
C ALA A 145 15.39 12.18 25.48
N GLN A 146 15.42 12.19 24.15
CA GLN A 146 14.80 13.24 23.33
C GLN A 146 13.31 13.01 23.08
N GLY A 147 12.79 11.87 23.52
CA GLY A 147 11.39 11.47 23.39
C GLY A 147 11.08 10.23 24.23
N SER A 148 9.99 9.55 23.90
CA SER A 148 9.53 8.36 24.61
C SER A 148 10.06 7.11 23.92
N VAL A 149 11.07 6.49 24.53
CA VAL A 149 11.85 5.41 23.92
C VAL A 149 11.49 4.07 24.56
N LEU A 150 10.93 3.15 23.78
CA LEU A 150 10.74 1.76 24.18
C LEU A 150 11.96 0.95 23.76
N LEU A 151 12.72 0.46 24.74
CA LEU A 151 13.88 -0.40 24.55
C LEU A 151 13.45 -1.85 24.74
N ILE A 152 13.36 -2.58 23.64
CA ILE A 152 12.84 -3.95 23.65
C ILE A 152 14.01 -4.92 23.76
N ASP A 153 13.94 -5.82 24.74
CA ASP A 153 14.96 -6.85 24.93
C ASP A 153 15.11 -7.74 23.68
N ALA A 154 16.26 -8.41 23.60
CA ALA A 154 16.59 -9.19 22.43
C ALA A 154 15.61 -10.36 22.22
N GLY A 155 15.12 -10.54 20.98
CA GLY A 155 14.16 -11.59 20.64
C GLY A 155 12.72 -11.36 21.12
N VAL A 156 12.36 -10.13 21.50
CA VAL A 156 11.02 -9.76 21.98
C VAL A 156 10.33 -8.80 20.99
N SER A 157 9.03 -8.99 20.75
CA SER A 157 8.20 -8.02 20.03
C SER A 157 7.82 -6.85 20.96
N ALA A 158 7.71 -5.63 20.44
CA ALA A 158 7.34 -4.48 21.24
C ALA A 158 5.87 -4.52 21.68
N CYS A 159 4.98 -4.69 20.71
CA CYS A 159 3.54 -4.62 20.92
C CYS A 159 2.81 -5.55 19.94
N ILE A 160 1.82 -6.25 20.46
CA ILE A 160 0.86 -7.02 19.67
C ILE A 160 -0.52 -6.49 19.99
N ILE A 161 -1.17 -5.89 18.99
CA ILE A 161 -2.54 -5.37 19.13
C ILE A 161 -3.50 -6.47 18.74
N ASN A 162 -4.17 -7.03 19.74
CA ASN A 162 -4.98 -8.24 19.61
C ASN A 162 -6.42 -7.91 19.18
N ALA A 163 -6.99 -8.77 18.35
CA ALA A 163 -8.43 -8.85 18.20
C ALA A 163 -9.04 -9.58 19.42
N SER A 164 -10.36 -9.47 19.61
CA SER A 164 -11.13 -10.09 20.70
C SER A 164 -10.98 -11.61 20.85
N ASN A 165 -10.42 -12.26 19.84
CA ASN A 165 -10.28 -13.71 19.72
C ASN A 165 -8.82 -14.15 19.57
N THR A 166 -7.89 -13.34 20.10
CA THR A 166 -6.46 -13.60 20.04
C THR A 166 -5.74 -13.13 21.29
N ASP A 167 -4.62 -13.77 21.64
CA ASP A 167 -3.72 -13.34 22.73
C ASP A 167 -2.26 -13.66 22.38
N GLY A 168 -1.38 -12.66 22.40
CA GLY A 168 0.03 -12.84 22.04
C GLY A 168 0.21 -13.35 20.60
N SER A 169 0.67 -14.57 20.39
CA SER A 169 0.68 -15.21 19.06
C SER A 169 -0.44 -16.25 18.87
N GLY A 170 -1.30 -16.40 19.87
CA GLY A 170 -2.35 -17.38 19.99
C GLY A 170 -3.75 -16.89 19.58
N THR A 171 -4.70 -17.83 19.60
CA THR A 171 -6.11 -17.68 19.23
C THR A 171 -6.93 -18.09 20.44
N ALA A 172 -8.05 -17.42 20.61
CA ALA A 172 -9.06 -17.73 21.60
C ALA A 172 -10.45 -17.79 20.93
N PRO A 173 -11.46 -18.33 21.61
CA PRO A 173 -12.86 -18.19 21.19
C PRO A 173 -13.24 -16.73 20.94
N ASP A 174 -14.24 -16.51 20.09
CA ASP A 174 -14.68 -15.16 19.77
C ASP A 174 -15.25 -14.44 21.00
N GLY A 175 -14.83 -13.18 21.22
CA GLY A 175 -15.21 -12.39 22.39
C GLY A 175 -14.54 -12.78 23.70
N THR A 176 -13.49 -13.61 23.68
CA THR A 176 -12.75 -13.99 24.91
C THR A 176 -12.11 -12.78 25.59
N TYR A 177 -11.56 -11.88 24.78
CA TYR A 177 -10.92 -10.66 25.23
C TYR A 177 -11.68 -9.44 24.68
N PRO A 178 -11.57 -8.26 25.32
CA PRO A 178 -11.97 -7.04 24.66
C PRO A 178 -11.17 -6.86 23.35
N ASN A 179 -11.67 -6.00 22.46
CA ASN A 179 -11.07 -5.85 21.15
C ASN A 179 -10.06 -4.70 21.15
N GLY A 180 -8.83 -4.94 20.70
CA GLY A 180 -7.82 -3.91 20.46
C GLY A 180 -8.11 -3.02 19.24
N ALA A 181 -9.24 -3.19 18.54
CA ALA A 181 -9.61 -2.32 17.44
C ALA A 181 -9.81 -0.87 17.89
N GLY A 182 -9.35 0.09 17.09
CA GLY A 182 -9.39 1.53 17.40
C GLY A 182 -8.17 2.04 18.17
N SER A 183 -7.16 1.18 18.36
CA SER A 183 -5.93 1.53 19.08
C SER A 183 -4.99 2.40 18.27
N ALA A 184 -4.10 3.11 18.97
CA ALA A 184 -3.03 3.86 18.33
C ALA A 184 -1.71 3.85 19.09
N LEU A 185 -0.60 3.92 18.34
CA LEU A 185 0.72 4.27 18.86
C LEU A 185 1.11 5.64 18.29
N ARG A 186 1.45 6.59 19.17
CA ARG A 186 1.75 7.98 18.78
C ARG A 186 3.03 8.50 19.41
N ASP A 187 3.86 9.19 18.63
CA ASP A 187 5.02 9.93 19.13
C ASP A 187 6.03 9.06 19.91
N LEU A 188 6.32 7.86 19.39
CA LEU A 188 7.16 6.86 20.05
C LEU A 188 8.39 6.48 19.21
N TYR A 189 9.50 6.22 19.90
CA TYR A 189 10.66 5.55 19.32
C TYR A 189 10.78 4.13 19.89
N ILE A 190 10.58 3.12 19.06
CA ILE A 190 10.58 1.71 19.43
C ILE A 190 11.83 1.06 18.87
N ARG A 191 12.68 0.51 19.74
CA ARG A 191 13.97 -0.02 19.35
C ARG A 191 14.22 -1.39 19.95
N SER A 192 14.60 -2.35 19.11
CA SER A 192 15.05 -3.66 19.56
C SER A 192 16.54 -3.66 19.92
N ASN A 193 16.91 -4.47 20.93
CA ASN A 193 18.28 -4.86 21.23
C ASN A 193 18.82 -6.00 20.32
N GLY A 194 18.17 -6.23 19.19
CA GLY A 194 18.53 -7.27 18.22
C GLY A 194 18.17 -8.67 18.72
N GLY A 195 18.87 -9.69 18.20
CA GLY A 195 18.68 -11.09 18.62
C GLY A 195 17.33 -11.71 18.26
N GLY A 196 17.22 -13.02 18.52
CA GLY A 196 16.14 -13.85 17.97
C GLY A 196 16.23 -13.98 16.44
N SER A 197 15.62 -15.02 15.88
CA SER A 197 15.44 -15.13 14.42
C SER A 197 14.02 -14.70 14.07
N ASN A 198 13.86 -13.69 13.22
CA ASN A 198 12.57 -13.29 12.65
C ASN A 198 11.52 -12.84 13.69
N VAL A 199 11.91 -11.98 14.65
CA VAL A 199 10.99 -11.37 15.60
C VAL A 199 10.54 -10.00 15.09
N ASP A 200 9.23 -9.83 14.91
CA ASP A 200 8.65 -8.59 14.40
C ASP A 200 8.52 -7.52 15.51
N GLY A 201 8.64 -6.24 15.16
CA GLY A 201 8.56 -5.13 16.10
C GLY A 201 7.16 -4.89 16.64
N VAL A 202 6.24 -4.51 15.76
CA VAL A 202 4.83 -4.35 16.10
C VAL A 202 4.00 -5.26 15.21
N TRP A 203 3.02 -5.93 15.81
CA TRP A 203 2.05 -6.74 15.06
C TRP A 203 0.62 -6.24 15.30
N MET A 204 -0.03 -5.82 14.22
CA MET A 204 -1.44 -5.43 14.19
C MET A 204 -2.31 -6.61 13.74
N ARG A 205 -3.17 -7.09 14.63
CA ARG A 205 -4.24 -8.08 14.34
C ARG A 205 -5.66 -7.51 14.46
N ALA A 206 -5.75 -6.25 14.89
CA ALA A 206 -6.97 -5.46 14.94
C ALA A 206 -6.76 -4.14 14.18
N THR A 207 -7.83 -3.47 13.77
CA THR A 207 -7.76 -2.13 13.15
C THR A 207 -7.02 -1.17 14.09
N SER A 208 -5.91 -0.56 13.65
CA SER A 208 -5.13 0.36 14.49
C SER A 208 -4.42 1.42 13.66
N THR A 209 -3.91 2.45 14.34
CA THR A 209 -3.19 3.57 13.73
C THR A 209 -1.78 3.72 14.32
N LEU A 210 -0.78 3.98 13.48
CA LEU A 210 0.53 4.46 13.94
C LEU A 210 0.76 5.87 13.39
N GLU A 211 1.13 6.81 14.26
CA GLU A 211 1.32 8.22 13.91
C GLU A 211 2.59 8.76 14.55
N ASN A 212 3.53 9.27 13.72
CA ASN A 212 4.81 9.77 14.21
C ASN A 212 5.57 8.71 15.04
N VAL A 213 5.79 7.51 14.49
CA VAL A 213 6.44 6.39 15.19
C VAL A 213 7.69 5.95 14.44
N THR A 214 8.77 5.67 15.17
CA THR A 214 9.95 5.00 14.61
C THR A 214 10.04 3.59 15.17
N ILE A 215 10.21 2.57 14.32
CA ILE A 215 10.44 1.17 14.70
C ILE A 215 11.75 0.70 14.07
N ARG A 216 12.69 0.26 14.92
CA ARG A 216 14.08 0.01 14.48
C ARG A 216 14.73 -1.23 15.08
N GLY A 217 15.52 -1.92 14.27
CA GLY A 217 16.52 -2.88 14.73
C GLY A 217 15.99 -4.27 15.05
N PHE A 218 14.73 -4.56 14.75
CA PHE A 218 14.13 -5.88 15.01
C PHE A 218 14.71 -6.94 14.08
N SER A 219 14.85 -8.19 14.53
CA SER A 219 15.43 -9.27 13.72
C SER A 219 14.49 -9.79 12.62
N GLY A 220 13.18 -9.54 12.76
CA GLY A 220 12.15 -9.75 11.76
C GLY A 220 11.70 -8.44 11.15
N ARG A 221 10.39 -8.28 10.95
CA ARG A 221 9.81 -7.09 10.30
C ARG A 221 9.75 -5.93 11.29
N GLY A 222 9.84 -4.69 10.79
CA GLY A 222 9.55 -3.53 11.62
C GLY A 222 8.08 -3.53 12.04
N LEU A 223 7.19 -3.48 11.06
CA LEU A 223 5.75 -3.51 11.26
C LEU A 223 5.10 -4.65 10.45
N ARG A 224 4.35 -5.49 11.14
CA ARG A 224 3.52 -6.56 10.56
C ARG A 224 2.06 -6.22 10.72
N ILE A 225 1.35 -6.10 9.61
CA ILE A 225 -0.12 -6.00 9.58
C ILE A 225 -0.61 -7.29 8.94
N GLU A 226 -0.95 -8.27 9.79
CA GLU A 226 -1.36 -9.58 9.31
C GLU A 226 -2.50 -10.11 10.15
N ALA A 227 -3.66 -10.26 9.53
CA ALA A 227 -4.84 -10.79 10.16
C ALA A 227 -5.71 -11.53 9.14
N SER A 228 -6.39 -12.58 9.57
CA SER A 228 -7.47 -13.20 8.82
C SER A 228 -8.52 -13.85 9.69
N VAL A 229 -9.79 -13.48 9.50
CA VAL A 229 -10.93 -14.02 10.25
C VAL A 229 -11.20 -15.48 9.91
N SER A 230 -10.86 -15.91 8.68
CA SER A 230 -11.03 -17.28 8.20
C SER A 230 -9.86 -18.20 8.54
N SER A 231 -8.77 -17.64 9.05
CA SER A 231 -7.57 -18.37 9.46
C SER A 231 -7.54 -18.68 10.96
N SER A 232 -6.73 -19.66 11.35
CA SER A 232 -6.41 -19.97 12.75
C SER A 232 -5.11 -19.27 13.18
N ASN A 233 -4.46 -19.80 14.22
CA ASN A 233 -3.16 -19.31 14.66
C ASN A 233 -2.12 -19.36 13.55
N PRO A 234 -1.20 -18.38 13.54
CA PRO A 234 -1.09 -17.28 14.49
C PRO A 234 -1.84 -16.01 14.03
N VAL A 235 -2.53 -16.07 12.88
CA VAL A 235 -3.00 -14.92 12.10
C VAL A 235 -4.47 -14.56 12.28
N LYS A 236 -5.20 -15.18 13.21
CA LYS A 236 -6.59 -14.81 13.49
C LYS A 236 -6.72 -13.31 13.81
N GLY A 237 -7.78 -12.67 13.33
CA GLY A 237 -8.08 -11.26 13.61
C GLY A 237 -8.64 -10.52 12.40
N ASN A 238 -8.78 -9.21 12.52
CA ASN A 238 -9.15 -8.32 11.42
C ASN A 238 -8.49 -6.96 11.60
N ALA A 239 -7.50 -6.67 10.76
CA ALA A 239 -6.74 -5.43 10.74
C ALA A 239 -7.14 -4.50 9.59
N ASN A 240 -8.26 -4.75 8.88
CA ASN A 240 -8.73 -3.86 7.82
C ASN A 240 -8.86 -2.41 8.32
N LEU A 241 -8.77 -1.45 7.39
CA LEU A 241 -8.89 0.00 7.68
C LEU A 241 -7.77 0.53 8.59
N TRP A 242 -6.59 -0.10 8.55
CA TRP A 242 -5.41 0.38 9.24
C TRP A 242 -4.90 1.71 8.65
N MET A 243 -4.21 2.52 9.47
CA MET A 243 -3.66 3.81 9.04
C MET A 243 -2.24 4.03 9.56
N LEU A 244 -1.33 4.45 8.68
CA LEU A 244 0.04 4.84 9.03
C LEU A 244 0.31 6.27 8.55
N THR A 245 0.84 7.12 9.43
CA THR A 245 1.22 8.50 9.10
C THR A 245 2.57 8.84 9.72
N ASN A 246 3.55 9.24 8.90
CA ASN A 246 4.87 9.65 9.38
C ASN A 246 5.53 8.55 10.23
N VAL A 247 5.67 7.35 9.65
CA VAL A 247 6.23 6.18 10.33
C VAL A 247 7.57 5.80 9.71
N ASN A 248 8.60 5.59 10.54
CA ASN A 248 9.92 5.16 10.09
C ASN A 248 10.15 3.70 10.48
N LEU A 249 10.41 2.82 9.52
CA LEU A 249 10.63 1.39 9.66
C LEU A 249 12.02 1.06 9.15
N ILE A 250 13.02 1.20 10.03
CA ILE A 250 14.42 1.29 9.62
C ILE A 250 15.29 0.21 10.26
N GLU A 251 16.29 -0.29 9.52
CA GLU A 251 17.29 -1.25 10.01
C GLU A 251 16.69 -2.53 10.63
N ASN A 252 15.56 -3.01 10.13
CA ASN A 252 14.98 -4.28 10.57
C ASN A 252 15.52 -5.44 9.73
N GLY A 253 15.72 -6.62 10.31
CA GLY A 253 16.30 -7.79 9.64
C GLY A 253 15.39 -8.43 8.59
N GLY A 254 14.09 -8.18 8.65
CA GLY A 254 13.07 -8.57 7.67
C GLY A 254 12.57 -7.37 6.86
N HIS A 255 11.28 -7.33 6.55
CA HIS A 255 10.68 -6.20 5.83
C HIS A 255 10.55 -4.97 6.72
N GLY A 256 10.55 -3.77 6.13
CA GLY A 256 10.14 -2.56 6.86
C GLY A 256 8.67 -2.68 7.26
N LEU A 257 7.79 -2.58 6.27
CA LEU A 257 6.36 -2.85 6.36
C LEU A 257 6.00 -4.16 5.66
N HIS A 258 5.25 -5.03 6.34
CA HIS A 258 4.65 -6.21 5.74
C HIS A 258 3.15 -6.26 6.01
N VAL A 259 2.35 -6.16 4.95
CA VAL A 259 0.90 -6.30 4.99
C VAL A 259 0.53 -7.63 4.36
N LYS A 260 -0.24 -8.47 5.05
CA LYS A 260 -0.49 -9.84 4.60
C LYS A 260 -1.86 -10.37 5.06
N SER A 261 -2.36 -11.35 4.33
CA SER A 261 -3.57 -12.12 4.62
C SER A 261 -4.88 -11.39 4.27
N ASN A 262 -5.99 -12.12 4.41
CA ASN A 262 -7.30 -11.74 3.87
C ASN A 262 -7.97 -10.56 4.58
N ASP A 263 -7.54 -10.18 5.77
CA ASP A 263 -8.19 -9.15 6.59
C ASP A 263 -7.19 -8.09 7.06
N ALA A 264 -6.30 -7.66 6.14
CA ALA A 264 -5.33 -6.59 6.33
C ALA A 264 -5.40 -5.55 5.20
N ASN A 265 -6.61 -5.21 4.76
CA ASN A 265 -6.85 -4.47 3.53
C ASN A 265 -7.56 -3.13 3.75
N ALA A 266 -7.73 -2.38 2.65
CA ALA A 266 -8.37 -1.06 2.65
C ALA A 266 -7.72 -0.10 3.65
N GLY A 267 -6.43 -0.30 3.93
CA GLY A 267 -5.61 0.58 4.75
C GLY A 267 -4.87 1.63 3.92
N VAL A 268 -4.30 2.60 4.62
CA VAL A 268 -3.55 3.70 4.03
C VAL A 268 -2.24 3.97 4.76
N ALA A 269 -1.16 4.09 4.00
CA ALA A 269 0.15 4.52 4.48
C ALA A 269 0.52 5.87 3.84
N THR A 270 0.85 6.86 4.67
CA THR A 270 1.30 8.17 4.21
C THR A 270 2.63 8.54 4.86
N ARG A 271 3.60 9.01 4.08
CA ARG A 271 4.92 9.41 4.60
C ARG A 271 5.57 8.30 5.45
N VAL A 272 5.61 7.09 4.90
CA VAL A 272 6.31 5.97 5.55
C VAL A 272 7.71 5.87 5.00
N ASP A 273 8.72 5.88 5.86
CA ASP A 273 10.13 5.69 5.49
C ASP A 273 10.56 4.25 5.81
N CYS A 274 10.99 3.50 4.80
CA CYS A 274 11.52 2.16 4.94
C CYS A 274 12.98 2.12 4.46
N THR A 275 13.93 2.20 5.39
CA THR A 275 15.35 2.36 5.07
C THR A 275 16.23 1.26 5.70
N VAL A 276 17.12 0.67 4.90
CA VAL A 276 18.13 -0.32 5.33
C VAL A 276 17.53 -1.57 5.98
N ASN A 277 16.41 -2.08 5.47
CA ASN A 277 15.84 -3.34 5.96
C ASN A 277 16.45 -4.56 5.24
N GLY A 278 16.51 -5.71 5.92
CA GLY A 278 17.03 -6.98 5.40
C GLY A 278 16.11 -7.68 4.41
N GLY A 279 14.86 -7.22 4.29
CA GLY A 279 13.87 -7.64 3.30
C GLY A 279 13.52 -6.52 2.32
N TRP A 280 12.30 -6.58 1.79
CA TRP A 280 11.64 -5.45 1.11
C TRP A 280 11.39 -4.27 2.05
N GLY A 281 11.49 -3.04 1.53
CA GLY A 281 11.05 -1.85 2.27
C GLY A 281 9.56 -1.94 2.60
N ILE A 282 8.72 -2.13 1.58
CA ILE A 282 7.30 -2.45 1.71
C ILE A 282 7.00 -3.75 0.97
N LEU A 283 6.33 -4.69 1.65
CA LEU A 283 5.75 -5.88 1.05
C LEU A 283 4.24 -5.92 1.34
N ASP A 284 3.42 -5.85 0.30
CA ASP A 284 1.96 -5.99 0.40
C ASP A 284 1.49 -7.28 -0.29
N GLU A 285 1.14 -8.27 0.53
CA GLU A 285 0.51 -9.53 0.16
C GLU A 285 -0.94 -9.61 0.66
N SER A 286 -1.62 -8.47 0.78
CA SER A 286 -3.05 -8.41 1.13
C SER A 286 -3.93 -8.98 -0.01
N LEU A 287 -5.21 -9.22 0.28
CA LEU A 287 -6.15 -9.81 -0.66
C LEU A 287 -6.77 -8.77 -1.60
N ILE A 288 -7.23 -7.63 -1.05
CA ILE A 288 -7.97 -6.61 -1.82
C ILE A 288 -7.22 -5.28 -1.99
N GLY A 289 -5.99 -5.19 -1.49
CA GLY A 289 -5.10 -4.05 -1.71
C GLY A 289 -5.26 -2.90 -0.71
N ASN A 290 -4.24 -2.04 -0.72
CA ASN A 290 -4.09 -0.87 0.14
C ASN A 290 -3.56 0.34 -0.66
N THR A 291 -3.54 1.50 0.00
CA THR A 291 -3.08 2.76 -0.60
C THR A 291 -1.81 3.28 0.07
N TYR A 292 -0.83 3.69 -0.73
CA TYR A 292 0.48 4.16 -0.31
C TYR A 292 0.75 5.53 -0.94
N VAL A 293 1.11 6.52 -0.12
CA VAL A 293 1.25 7.90 -0.57
C VAL A 293 2.49 8.56 0.03
N ALA A 294 3.36 9.08 -0.84
CA ALA A 294 4.58 9.80 -0.46
C ALA A 294 5.46 8.99 0.50
N CYS A 295 5.54 7.67 0.31
CA CYS A 295 6.46 6.83 1.06
C CYS A 295 7.89 6.97 0.50
N HIS A 296 8.87 6.62 1.33
CA HIS A 296 10.28 6.66 1.02
C HIS A 296 10.91 5.29 1.23
N GLN A 297 11.80 4.87 0.33
CA GLN A 297 12.50 3.60 0.42
C GLN A 297 13.96 3.75 0.00
N ALA A 298 14.89 3.25 0.81
CA ALA A 298 16.33 3.29 0.52
C ALA A 298 17.09 2.08 1.07
N GLY A 299 17.96 1.47 0.26
CA GLY A 299 18.96 0.49 0.73
C GLY A 299 18.38 -0.80 1.34
N ASN A 300 17.19 -1.22 0.91
CA ASN A 300 16.55 -2.44 1.38
C ASN A 300 17.07 -3.66 0.59
N THR A 301 17.38 -4.77 1.28
CA THR A 301 18.15 -5.88 0.68
C THR A 301 17.42 -6.61 -0.46
N LEU A 302 16.09 -6.75 -0.39
CA LEU A 302 15.33 -7.46 -1.43
C LEU A 302 14.73 -6.54 -2.49
N GLY A 303 14.65 -5.24 -2.22
CA GLY A 303 13.79 -4.36 -3.00
C GLY A 303 13.16 -3.24 -2.19
N ALA A 304 12.74 -2.18 -2.86
CA ALA A 304 12.06 -1.06 -2.24
C ALA A 304 10.58 -1.36 -1.94
N PHE A 305 9.82 -1.81 -2.94
CA PHE A 305 8.38 -2.06 -2.83
C PHE A 305 7.99 -3.30 -3.62
N ARG A 306 7.31 -4.26 -3.00
CA ARG A 306 6.62 -5.35 -3.69
C ARG A 306 5.14 -5.45 -3.35
N THR A 307 4.31 -5.74 -4.35
CA THR A 307 2.87 -6.05 -4.18
C THR A 307 2.51 -7.40 -4.80
N SER A 308 1.49 -8.07 -4.27
CA SER A 308 0.96 -9.33 -4.84
C SER A 308 0.20 -9.10 -6.15
N ASP A 309 0.12 -10.15 -6.98
CA ASP A 309 -0.51 -10.09 -8.30
C ASP A 309 -2.03 -9.86 -8.28
N THR A 310 -2.70 -10.17 -7.17
CA THR A 310 -4.17 -10.21 -7.10
C THR A 310 -4.79 -8.96 -6.50
N ALA A 311 -4.02 -8.19 -5.72
CA ALA A 311 -4.54 -7.05 -4.96
C ALA A 311 -4.44 -5.73 -5.76
N PRO A 312 -5.53 -4.96 -5.91
CA PRO A 312 -5.52 -3.65 -6.56
C PRO A 312 -4.91 -2.55 -5.67
N ASN A 313 -3.60 -2.62 -5.43
CA ASN A 313 -2.88 -1.60 -4.66
C ASN A 313 -2.79 -0.27 -5.42
N THR A 314 -2.75 0.84 -4.68
CA THR A 314 -2.53 2.17 -5.25
C THR A 314 -1.31 2.83 -4.61
N VAL A 315 -0.39 3.31 -5.43
CA VAL A 315 0.87 3.94 -5.01
C VAL A 315 0.95 5.34 -5.63
N ILE A 316 1.21 6.37 -4.82
CA ILE A 316 1.15 7.77 -5.25
C ILE A 316 2.35 8.57 -4.73
N GLY A 317 3.22 8.99 -5.65
CA GLY A 317 4.28 9.95 -5.36
C GLY A 317 5.34 9.44 -4.39
N ASP A 318 5.57 8.13 -4.36
CA ASP A 318 6.63 7.54 -3.54
C ASP A 318 8.02 7.92 -4.10
N TYR A 319 9.03 7.85 -3.23
CA TYR A 319 10.43 8.16 -3.54
C TYR A 319 11.32 6.98 -3.19
N ILE A 320 11.86 6.34 -4.22
CA ILE A 320 12.81 5.23 -4.09
C ILE A 320 14.20 5.73 -4.45
N GLU A 321 15.15 5.69 -3.52
CA GLU A 321 16.56 6.00 -3.81
C GLU A 321 17.14 4.88 -4.66
N MET A 322 17.69 5.19 -5.85
CA MET A 322 18.11 4.19 -6.86
C MET A 322 19.62 3.91 -6.89
N ASP A 323 20.36 4.28 -5.85
CA ASP A 323 21.83 4.32 -5.88
C ASP A 323 22.52 3.02 -5.42
N THR A 324 21.76 1.97 -5.06
CA THR A 324 22.29 0.68 -4.62
C THR A 324 21.68 -0.54 -5.35
N THR A 325 22.43 -1.65 -5.40
CA THR A 325 21.90 -2.96 -5.79
C THR A 325 20.83 -3.40 -4.79
N GLY A 326 19.55 -3.36 -5.18
CA GLY A 326 18.44 -3.64 -4.27
C GLY A 326 17.26 -2.66 -4.37
N ASP A 327 17.35 -1.61 -5.18
CA ASP A 327 16.31 -0.55 -5.25
C ASP A 327 15.22 -0.81 -6.30
N ASN A 328 14.88 -2.09 -6.45
CA ASN A 328 13.87 -2.58 -7.39
C ASN A 328 12.47 -2.51 -6.78
N ALA A 329 11.48 -2.08 -7.55
CA ALA A 329 10.06 -2.20 -7.22
C ALA A 329 9.40 -3.31 -8.06
N ASP A 330 8.70 -4.25 -7.43
CA ASP A 330 8.02 -5.40 -8.07
C ASP A 330 6.51 -5.30 -7.86
N PHE A 331 5.82 -4.62 -8.78
CA PHE A 331 4.39 -4.40 -8.67
C PHE A 331 3.59 -5.51 -9.37
N GLY A 332 2.75 -6.18 -8.59
CA GLY A 332 1.80 -7.17 -9.07
C GLY A 332 0.71 -6.56 -9.95
N ASN A 333 0.10 -7.42 -10.78
CA ASN A 333 -0.78 -7.04 -11.90
C ASN A 333 -1.97 -6.11 -11.58
N GLY A 334 -2.44 -6.03 -10.33
CA GLY A 334 -3.52 -5.14 -9.92
C GLY A 334 -3.09 -3.71 -9.57
N THR A 335 -1.78 -3.44 -9.48
CA THR A 335 -1.27 -2.21 -8.87
C THR A 335 -1.37 -1.00 -9.81
N THR A 336 -1.78 0.14 -9.28
CA THR A 336 -1.75 1.45 -9.96
C THR A 336 -0.71 2.35 -9.29
N VAL A 337 0.17 2.96 -10.08
CA VAL A 337 1.27 3.82 -9.63
C VAL A 337 1.19 5.18 -10.32
N ILE A 338 1.19 6.27 -9.55
CA ILE A 338 1.05 7.65 -10.05
C ILE A 338 2.14 8.55 -9.45
N GLY A 339 2.94 9.22 -10.29
CA GLY A 339 3.89 10.27 -9.88
C GLY A 339 5.15 9.78 -9.13
N ASP A 340 5.33 8.48 -9.03
CA ASP A 340 6.40 7.81 -8.26
C ASP A 340 7.74 7.79 -9.02
N LEU A 341 8.87 7.76 -8.30
CA LEU A 341 10.17 7.41 -8.90
C LEU A 341 10.28 5.89 -9.16
N ALA A 342 9.51 5.05 -8.46
CA ALA A 342 9.48 3.60 -8.63
C ALA A 342 9.19 3.14 -10.05
N GLY A 343 8.40 3.89 -10.82
CA GLY A 343 8.13 3.57 -12.23
C GLY A 343 9.33 3.73 -13.16
N GLN A 344 10.43 4.32 -12.67
CA GLN A 344 11.71 4.38 -13.38
C GLN A 344 12.68 3.28 -12.92
N SER A 345 12.33 2.48 -11.89
CA SER A 345 13.18 1.39 -11.40
C SER A 345 13.10 0.19 -12.35
N ALA A 346 14.22 -0.49 -12.57
CA ALA A 346 14.42 -1.46 -13.65
C ALA A 346 13.67 -2.80 -13.49
N SER A 347 12.67 -2.89 -12.60
CA SER A 347 11.99 -4.15 -12.26
C SER A 347 10.49 -4.14 -12.45
N ASN A 348 10.00 -3.62 -13.57
CA ASN A 348 8.74 -4.14 -14.12
C ASN A 348 9.10 -5.38 -14.94
N ALA A 349 9.02 -6.57 -14.33
CA ALA A 349 9.15 -7.83 -15.06
C ALA A 349 8.30 -7.76 -16.34
N ALA A 350 8.74 -8.36 -17.46
CA ALA A 350 8.00 -8.29 -18.73
C ALA A 350 6.54 -8.79 -18.65
N ALA A 351 6.16 -9.43 -17.53
CA ALA A 351 4.82 -9.89 -17.19
C ALA A 351 3.98 -8.89 -16.34
N SER A 352 4.58 -7.85 -15.74
CA SER A 352 3.85 -6.89 -14.89
C SER A 352 2.85 -6.10 -15.73
N ARG A 353 1.62 -6.00 -15.19
CA ARG A 353 0.50 -5.26 -15.79
C ARG A 353 0.14 -4.00 -15.01
N ALA A 354 1.01 -3.57 -14.09
CA ALA A 354 0.79 -2.37 -13.30
C ALA A 354 0.60 -1.14 -14.19
N PHE A 355 -0.32 -0.26 -13.82
CA PHE A 355 -0.53 0.99 -14.52
C PHE A 355 0.38 2.06 -13.93
N VAL A 356 1.42 2.45 -14.65
CA VAL A 356 2.50 3.31 -14.13
C VAL A 356 2.56 4.63 -14.90
N MET A 357 2.21 5.73 -14.22
CA MET A 357 2.33 7.10 -14.73
C MET A 357 3.46 7.82 -14.01
N THR A 358 4.64 8.02 -14.63
CA THR A 358 5.79 8.66 -13.95
C THR A 358 6.50 9.68 -14.84
N ALA A 359 6.89 10.83 -14.28
CA ALA A 359 7.71 11.85 -14.97
C ALA A 359 7.25 12.22 -16.41
N GLY A 360 5.94 12.24 -16.67
CA GLY A 360 5.38 12.54 -18.01
C GLY A 360 5.46 11.38 -19.02
N LEU A 361 5.92 10.19 -18.60
CA LEU A 361 6.00 8.96 -19.37
C LEU A 361 5.05 7.90 -18.79
N SER A 362 4.25 7.29 -19.68
CA SER A 362 3.57 6.02 -19.39
C SER A 362 4.51 4.92 -19.87
N VAL A 363 5.16 4.22 -18.94
CA VAL A 363 6.12 3.15 -19.22
C VAL A 363 5.53 1.83 -18.70
N ALA A 364 5.70 0.76 -19.47
CA ALA A 364 5.15 -0.60 -19.25
C ALA A 364 3.75 -0.87 -19.84
N ALA A 365 3.25 -2.09 -19.61
CA ALA A 365 2.25 -2.84 -20.38
C ALA A 365 1.02 -2.05 -20.88
N PRO A 366 0.40 -2.46 -22.01
CA PRO A 366 -0.77 -1.80 -22.56
C PRO A 366 -1.90 -1.64 -21.53
N TYR A 367 -2.42 -0.42 -21.39
CA TYR A 367 -3.64 -0.16 -20.61
C TYR A 367 -4.83 -0.77 -21.35
N ARG A 368 -5.63 -1.59 -20.66
CA ARG A 368 -6.82 -2.25 -21.23
C ARG A 368 -8.06 -1.86 -20.44
N HIS A 369 -9.02 -1.23 -21.10
CA HIS A 369 -10.36 -0.98 -20.59
C HIS A 369 -11.36 -1.98 -21.17
N LEU A 370 -12.15 -2.64 -20.31
CA LEU A 370 -13.23 -3.55 -20.70
C LEU A 370 -14.58 -2.98 -20.28
N ASN A 371 -15.42 -2.67 -21.25
CA ASN A 371 -16.82 -2.32 -21.01
C ASN A 371 -17.69 -3.58 -21.14
N ARG A 372 -18.08 -4.14 -19.99
CA ARG A 372 -18.90 -5.35 -19.87
C ARG A 372 -20.42 -5.10 -19.87
N ARG A 373 -20.86 -3.87 -20.17
CA ARG A 373 -22.28 -3.50 -20.09
C ARG A 373 -23.14 -4.15 -21.18
N ALA A 374 -22.53 -4.67 -22.25
CA ALA A 374 -23.21 -5.32 -23.37
C ALA A 374 -22.41 -6.54 -23.86
N SER A 375 -23.07 -7.42 -24.61
CA SER A 375 -22.44 -8.55 -25.31
C SER A 375 -22.43 -8.29 -26.82
N PRO A 376 -21.27 -8.40 -27.50
CA PRO A 376 -19.94 -8.64 -26.93
C PRO A 376 -19.43 -7.44 -26.10
N SER A 377 -18.49 -7.69 -25.19
CA SER A 377 -17.85 -6.61 -24.43
C SER A 377 -17.00 -5.76 -25.35
N VAL A 378 -16.99 -4.44 -25.14
CA VAL A 378 -16.10 -3.54 -25.90
C VAL A 378 -14.77 -3.43 -25.16
N VAL A 379 -13.66 -3.62 -25.88
CA VAL A 379 -12.31 -3.42 -25.36
C VAL A 379 -11.65 -2.19 -25.98
N GLY A 380 -10.99 -1.38 -25.15
CA GLY A 380 -10.09 -0.30 -25.57
C GLY A 380 -8.70 -0.54 -25.00
N ILE A 381 -7.66 -0.27 -25.79
CA ILE A 381 -6.26 -0.51 -25.44
C ILE A 381 -5.41 0.73 -25.76
N VAL A 382 -4.53 1.13 -24.85
CA VAL A 382 -3.47 2.13 -25.09
C VAL A 382 -2.11 1.46 -24.89
N GLY A 383 -1.28 1.45 -25.93
CA GLY A 383 -0.02 0.69 -26.00
C GLY A 383 -0.18 -0.74 -26.55
N SER A 384 0.93 -1.45 -26.83
CA SER A 384 0.97 -2.87 -27.19
C SER A 384 2.35 -3.49 -26.94
N LEU A 385 2.41 -4.78 -26.59
CA LEU A 385 3.65 -5.56 -26.44
C LEU A 385 4.09 -6.26 -27.75
N GLN A 386 3.41 -6.01 -28.87
CA GLN A 386 3.76 -6.63 -30.15
C GLN A 386 5.04 -6.03 -30.77
N PRO A 387 5.71 -6.74 -31.69
CA PRO A 387 6.91 -6.25 -32.38
C PRO A 387 6.70 -4.95 -33.19
N ASN A 388 5.46 -4.57 -33.44
CA ASN A 388 5.09 -3.29 -34.03
C ASN A 388 4.53 -2.37 -32.94
N TYR A 389 5.06 -1.15 -32.84
CA TYR A 389 4.74 -0.17 -31.80
C TYR A 389 3.26 0.28 -31.86
N GLY A 390 2.35 -0.52 -31.30
CA GLY A 390 0.92 -0.25 -31.24
C GLY A 390 0.62 0.89 -30.26
N ALA A 391 -0.07 1.93 -30.74
CA ALA A 391 -0.38 3.11 -29.95
C ALA A 391 -1.77 3.01 -29.29
N ILE A 392 -2.81 2.69 -30.08
CA ILE A 392 -4.19 2.59 -29.61
C ILE A 392 -4.87 1.43 -30.34
N GLY A 393 -5.66 0.63 -29.63
CA GLY A 393 -6.47 -0.45 -30.21
C GLY A 393 -7.85 -0.57 -29.61
N TRP A 394 -8.79 -1.16 -30.35
CA TRP A 394 -10.15 -1.43 -29.90
C TRP A 394 -10.75 -2.65 -30.61
N GLY A 395 -11.78 -3.24 -30.01
CA GLY A 395 -12.45 -4.40 -30.59
C GLY A 395 -13.64 -4.88 -29.78
N SER A 396 -14.22 -5.98 -30.23
CA SER A 396 -15.24 -6.71 -29.49
C SER A 396 -14.63 -8.00 -28.92
N SER A 397 -14.78 -8.23 -27.62
CA SER A 397 -14.22 -9.42 -26.95
C SER A 397 -15.30 -10.30 -26.31
N ASN A 398 -15.07 -11.62 -26.40
CA ASN A 398 -15.70 -12.68 -25.62
C ASN A 398 -14.78 -13.09 -24.45
N ASP A 399 -14.55 -12.14 -23.54
CA ASP A 399 -14.21 -12.28 -22.11
C ASP A 399 -13.04 -13.20 -21.66
N THR A 400 -12.13 -13.64 -22.54
CA THR A 400 -10.96 -14.41 -22.07
C THR A 400 -9.86 -13.46 -21.56
N ILE A 401 -9.78 -13.32 -20.22
CA ILE A 401 -8.69 -12.63 -19.53
C ILE A 401 -7.38 -13.38 -19.83
N GLY A 402 -6.37 -12.68 -20.39
CA GLY A 402 -5.05 -13.25 -20.66
C GLY A 402 -4.79 -13.70 -22.11
N ALA A 403 -5.79 -13.65 -23.00
CA ALA A 403 -5.54 -13.81 -24.43
C ALA A 403 -4.72 -12.62 -24.95
N ALA A 404 -3.50 -12.86 -25.42
CA ALA A 404 -2.77 -11.90 -26.23
C ALA A 404 -3.63 -11.62 -27.49
N ASN A 405 -3.84 -10.34 -27.81
CA ASN A 405 -4.41 -9.86 -29.09
C ASN A 405 -5.95 -9.92 -29.24
N GLN A 406 -6.67 -8.96 -28.66
CA GLN A 406 -8.10 -8.74 -28.98
C GLN A 406 -8.46 -7.28 -29.32
N ALA A 407 -7.48 -6.41 -29.56
CA ALA A 407 -7.76 -5.22 -30.36
C ALA A 407 -7.84 -5.67 -31.82
N ASP A 408 -9.05 -6.01 -32.25
CA ASP A 408 -9.37 -6.26 -33.66
C ASP A 408 -8.83 -5.15 -34.54
N TRP A 409 -9.00 -3.91 -34.10
CA TRP A 409 -8.56 -2.70 -34.77
C TRP A 409 -7.45 -2.01 -34.00
N GLN A 410 -6.42 -1.51 -34.68
CA GLN A 410 -5.37 -0.72 -34.03
C GLN A 410 -4.72 0.31 -34.95
N ILE A 411 -4.16 1.33 -34.32
CA ILE A 411 -3.21 2.27 -34.91
C ILE A 411 -1.82 1.91 -34.40
N GLN A 412 -0.89 1.64 -35.31
CA GLN A 412 0.49 1.27 -34.98
C GLN A 412 1.50 2.01 -35.84
N TYR A 413 2.71 2.18 -35.33
CA TYR A 413 3.85 2.61 -36.15
C TYR A 413 4.55 1.39 -36.75
N ASN A 414 4.55 1.31 -38.08
CA ASN A 414 5.23 0.28 -38.83
C ASN A 414 6.70 0.68 -39.02
N THR A 415 7.59 -0.05 -38.36
CA THR A 415 9.02 0.23 -38.33
C THR A 415 9.72 0.00 -39.68
N THR A 416 9.15 -0.88 -40.51
CA THR A 416 9.69 -1.22 -41.83
C THR A 416 9.33 -0.16 -42.85
N SER A 417 8.04 0.16 -42.98
CA SER A 417 7.59 1.20 -43.92
C SER A 417 7.90 2.61 -43.41
N LYS A 418 8.00 2.80 -42.09
CA LYS A 418 8.02 4.08 -41.37
C LYS A 418 6.72 4.86 -41.50
N TRP A 419 5.59 4.16 -41.59
CA TRP A 419 4.24 4.75 -41.69
C TRP A 419 3.41 4.41 -40.46
N TRP A 420 2.39 5.21 -40.21
CA TRP A 420 1.32 4.86 -39.28
C TRP A 420 0.29 4.03 -40.02
N ASP A 421 0.02 2.81 -39.54
CA ASP A 421 -0.96 1.90 -40.12
C ASP A 421 -2.20 1.86 -39.20
N PHE A 422 -3.37 2.10 -39.78
CA PHE A 422 -4.65 1.68 -39.23
C PHE A 422 -5.01 0.32 -39.81
N GLN A 423 -4.98 -0.71 -38.97
CA GLN A 423 -5.09 -2.09 -39.41
C GLN A 423 -6.08 -2.88 -38.57
N TYR A 424 -6.61 -3.93 -39.17
CA TYR A 424 -7.27 -5.00 -38.46
C TYR A 424 -6.31 -6.18 -38.25
N GLN A 425 -6.27 -6.75 -37.06
CA GLN A 425 -5.37 -7.85 -36.69
C GLN A 425 -6.07 -9.18 -36.37
N GLY A 426 -7.40 -9.22 -36.36
CA GLY A 426 -8.14 -10.45 -36.08
C GLY A 426 -7.89 -11.55 -37.14
N GLY A 427 -7.83 -12.81 -36.72
CA GLY A 427 -7.85 -13.97 -37.64
C GLY A 427 -6.51 -14.42 -38.23
N GLY A 428 -5.37 -13.89 -37.77
CA GLY A 428 -4.03 -14.41 -38.13
C GLY A 428 -3.40 -13.82 -39.40
N THR A 429 -4.12 -12.98 -40.14
CA THR A 429 -3.60 -12.22 -41.30
C THR A 429 -3.97 -10.74 -41.16
N PRO A 430 -3.03 -9.87 -40.76
CA PRO A 430 -3.29 -8.45 -40.62
C PRO A 430 -3.65 -7.79 -41.96
N PHE A 431 -4.63 -6.90 -41.97
CA PHE A 431 -4.93 -6.05 -43.14
C PHE A 431 -4.89 -4.56 -42.81
N THR A 432 -4.12 -3.79 -43.58
CA THR A 432 -4.03 -2.34 -43.45
C THR A 432 -5.16 -1.67 -44.23
N VAL A 433 -6.07 -1.00 -43.53
CA VAL A 433 -7.15 -0.24 -44.19
C VAL A 433 -6.64 1.09 -44.70
N LEU A 434 -5.84 1.76 -43.86
CA LEU A 434 -5.38 3.11 -44.11
C LEU A 434 -3.98 3.26 -43.53
N ARG A 435 -3.11 3.97 -44.24
CA ARG A 435 -1.79 4.32 -43.70
C ARG A 435 -1.40 5.76 -44.02
N PHE A 436 -0.65 6.37 -43.11
CA PHE A 436 -0.18 7.75 -43.19
C PHE A 436 1.36 7.83 -43.15
N PRO A 437 2.01 8.56 -44.07
CA PRO A 437 3.46 8.68 -44.11
C PRO A 437 3.99 9.61 -43.00
N THR A 438 5.19 9.34 -42.47
CA THR A 438 5.85 10.19 -41.45
C THR A 438 6.78 11.27 -42.02
N GLY A 439 6.73 11.50 -43.33
CA GLY A 439 7.15 12.77 -43.92
C GLY A 439 8.58 12.88 -44.47
N ALA A 440 9.41 11.84 -44.42
CA ALA A 440 10.82 11.95 -44.86
C ALA A 440 11.12 11.41 -46.28
N SER A 441 10.31 10.51 -46.85
CA SER A 441 10.65 9.78 -48.08
C SER A 441 9.77 10.07 -49.31
N LEU A 442 8.71 10.87 -49.17
CA LEU A 442 7.77 11.16 -50.27
C LEU A 442 7.81 12.64 -50.69
N ALA A 443 7.73 12.89 -51.99
CA ALA A 443 7.53 14.22 -52.55
C ALA A 443 6.10 14.74 -52.28
N ASN A 444 5.95 16.07 -52.16
CA ASN A 444 4.65 16.75 -52.14
C ASN A 444 3.92 16.47 -53.47
N PRO A 445 2.62 16.10 -53.50
CA PRO A 445 1.63 16.06 -52.41
C PRO A 445 1.49 14.74 -51.65
N ARG A 446 2.23 13.69 -52.05
CA ARG A 446 2.11 12.35 -51.45
C ARG A 446 2.50 12.32 -49.98
N LYS A 447 3.30 13.29 -49.53
CA LYS A 447 3.72 13.47 -48.14
C LYS A 447 2.57 13.63 -47.13
N PHE A 448 1.37 14.03 -47.57
CA PHE A 448 0.20 14.22 -46.69
C PHE A 448 -1.03 13.43 -47.15
N ALA A 449 -0.87 12.59 -48.17
CA ALA A 449 -1.95 11.77 -48.69
C ALA A 449 -2.01 10.45 -47.91
N ALA A 450 -3.21 10.10 -47.48
CA ALA A 450 -3.46 8.79 -46.91
C ALA A 450 -3.47 7.75 -48.04
N ASP A 451 -2.91 6.58 -47.77
CA ASP A 451 -2.92 5.45 -48.70
C ASP A 451 -3.90 4.38 -48.20
N PHE A 452 -4.63 3.76 -49.13
CA PHE A 452 -5.63 2.72 -48.90
C PHE A 452 -5.21 1.44 -49.62
N PRO A 453 -4.25 0.66 -49.09
CA PRO A 453 -3.66 -0.47 -49.80
C PRO A 453 -4.66 -1.56 -50.20
N ASN A 454 -5.79 -1.64 -49.50
CA ASN A 454 -6.85 -2.61 -49.72
C ASN A 454 -8.15 -1.97 -50.26
N GLY A 455 -8.07 -0.74 -50.78
CA GLY A 455 -9.22 -0.01 -51.31
C GLY A 455 -10.07 0.70 -50.27
N HIS A 456 -11.10 1.41 -50.75
CA HIS A 456 -12.03 2.20 -49.93
C HIS A 456 -13.43 2.22 -50.56
N PHE A 457 -14.44 2.61 -49.78
CA PHE A 457 -15.78 2.87 -50.30
C PHE A 457 -15.97 4.36 -50.59
N LEU A 458 -16.57 4.67 -51.73
CA LEU A 458 -16.98 6.02 -52.10
C LEU A 458 -18.42 5.99 -52.62
N GLY A 459 -19.35 6.59 -51.88
CA GLY A 459 -20.77 6.60 -52.26
C GLY A 459 -21.43 5.22 -52.33
N GLY A 460 -20.93 4.24 -51.58
CA GLY A 460 -21.42 2.86 -51.56
C GLY A 460 -20.76 1.92 -52.58
N ALA A 461 -19.98 2.45 -53.53
CA ALA A 461 -19.19 1.65 -54.46
C ALA A 461 -17.77 1.43 -53.91
N PHE A 462 -17.21 0.23 -54.12
CA PHE A 462 -15.84 -0.09 -53.75
C PHE A 462 -14.86 0.41 -54.83
N ARG A 463 -13.73 0.94 -54.37
CA ARG A 463 -12.65 1.51 -55.17
C ARG A 463 -11.33 0.89 -54.72
N ALA A 464 -10.60 0.26 -55.64
CA ALA A 464 -9.27 -0.29 -55.36
C ALA A 464 -8.34 -0.13 -56.57
N ILE A 465 -7.08 -0.55 -56.41
CA ILE A 465 -6.06 -0.50 -57.46
C ILE A 465 -5.68 -1.94 -57.82
N GLY A 466 -5.50 -2.23 -59.11
CA GLY A 466 -5.16 -3.57 -59.60
C GLY A 466 -4.46 -3.56 -60.95
N SER A 467 -3.84 -4.67 -61.35
CA SER A 467 -3.19 -4.81 -62.66
C SER A 467 -4.11 -5.37 -63.74
N ALA A 468 -5.31 -5.81 -63.37
CA ALA A 468 -6.34 -6.33 -64.27
C ALA A 468 -7.74 -6.21 -63.63
N ALA A 469 -8.79 -6.44 -64.42
CA ALA A 469 -10.14 -6.63 -63.90
C ALA A 469 -10.21 -7.87 -62.97
N PRO A 470 -11.00 -7.84 -61.88
CA PRO A 470 -11.16 -8.97 -60.97
C PRO A 470 -11.66 -10.24 -61.67
N ALA A 471 -11.02 -11.37 -61.37
CA ALA A 471 -11.43 -12.70 -61.84
C ALA A 471 -12.25 -13.49 -60.79
N THR A 472 -12.24 -13.05 -59.53
CA THR A 472 -12.87 -13.72 -58.39
C THR A 472 -13.44 -12.70 -57.39
N GLY A 473 -14.21 -13.16 -56.40
CA GLY A 473 -14.84 -12.31 -55.38
C GLY A 473 -16.20 -11.78 -55.81
N ALA A 474 -17.00 -11.25 -54.89
CA ALA A 474 -18.30 -10.65 -55.22
C ALA A 474 -18.15 -9.13 -55.38
N TRP A 475 -18.72 -8.59 -56.47
CA TRP A 475 -18.60 -7.17 -56.82
C TRP A 475 -19.94 -6.63 -57.27
N LEU A 476 -20.19 -5.35 -56.97
CA LEU A 476 -21.43 -4.66 -57.28
C LEU A 476 -21.25 -3.75 -58.50
N GLN A 477 -22.34 -3.55 -59.24
CA GLN A 477 -22.39 -2.53 -60.29
C GLN A 477 -21.96 -1.18 -59.68
N GLY A 478 -20.99 -0.54 -60.33
CA GLY A 478 -20.41 0.72 -59.89
C GLY A 478 -19.05 0.58 -59.21
N ASP A 479 -18.63 -0.62 -58.79
CA ASP A 479 -17.27 -0.85 -58.25
C ASP A 479 -16.20 -0.55 -59.32
N VAL A 480 -15.05 0.01 -58.91
CA VAL A 480 -13.97 0.40 -59.82
C VAL A 480 -12.62 -0.12 -59.34
N ILE A 481 -11.86 -0.66 -60.29
CA ILE A 481 -10.44 -0.97 -60.14
C ILE A 481 -9.64 0.00 -61.01
N GLU A 482 -8.87 0.87 -60.38
CA GLU A 482 -7.91 1.73 -61.06
C GLU A 482 -6.68 0.91 -61.48
N ASN A 483 -6.16 1.17 -62.67
CA ASN A 483 -5.01 0.44 -63.19
C ASN A 483 -3.73 0.86 -62.44
N SER A 484 -3.08 -0.11 -61.79
CA SER A 484 -1.81 0.06 -61.06
C SER A 484 -0.62 0.38 -61.95
N VAL A 485 -0.69 0.05 -63.25
CA VAL A 485 0.39 0.26 -64.21
C VAL A 485 -0.19 0.87 -65.49
N PRO A 486 -0.70 2.12 -65.43
CA PRO A 486 -1.26 2.78 -66.60
C PRO A 486 -0.15 3.07 -67.61
N VAL A 487 -0.37 2.71 -68.87
CA VAL A 487 0.56 2.95 -69.98
C VAL A 487 -0.16 3.67 -71.13
N ALA A 488 0.61 4.39 -71.95
CA ALA A 488 0.09 5.04 -73.15
C ALA A 488 -0.58 4.02 -74.09
N GLY A 489 -1.74 4.36 -74.64
CA GLY A 489 -2.59 3.45 -75.41
C GLY A 489 -3.38 2.43 -74.56
N GLY A 490 -3.21 2.42 -73.23
CA GLY A 490 -3.93 1.57 -72.29
C GLY A 490 -5.25 2.17 -71.80
N ASN A 491 -5.74 1.68 -70.65
CA ASN A 491 -6.93 2.20 -69.98
C ASN A 491 -6.60 2.59 -68.53
N ALA A 492 -7.31 3.59 -68.01
CA ALA A 492 -7.18 4.08 -66.64
C ALA A 492 -7.69 3.07 -65.59
N GLY A 493 -8.60 2.17 -65.96
CA GLY A 493 -9.06 1.11 -65.08
C GLY A 493 -10.23 0.31 -65.64
N TRP A 494 -10.92 -0.40 -64.75
CA TRP A 494 -12.12 -1.19 -65.02
C TRP A 494 -13.26 -0.82 -64.07
N ILE A 495 -14.49 -0.80 -64.60
CA ILE A 495 -15.72 -0.58 -63.84
C ILE A 495 -16.66 -1.78 -63.98
N CYS A 496 -17.23 -2.22 -62.88
CA CYS A 496 -18.24 -3.26 -62.86
C CYS A 496 -19.58 -2.69 -63.35
N VAL A 497 -20.09 -3.18 -64.47
CA VAL A 497 -21.36 -2.71 -65.08
C VAL A 497 -22.56 -3.59 -64.73
N ALA A 498 -22.32 -4.77 -64.16
CA ALA A 498 -23.36 -5.64 -63.62
C ALA A 498 -22.78 -6.48 -62.47
N SER A 499 -23.47 -6.48 -61.32
CA SER A 499 -23.05 -7.20 -60.11
C SER A 499 -22.89 -8.70 -60.36
N GLY A 500 -21.95 -9.35 -59.66
CA GLY A 500 -21.76 -10.80 -59.73
C GLY A 500 -20.48 -11.27 -59.04
N SER A 501 -20.08 -12.52 -59.31
CA SER A 501 -18.83 -13.08 -58.80
C SER A 501 -17.95 -13.62 -59.92
N PRO A 502 -17.13 -12.77 -60.60
CA PRO A 502 -16.72 -11.42 -60.21
C PRO A 502 -17.56 -10.24 -60.75
N GLY A 503 -18.67 -10.48 -61.44
CA GLY A 503 -19.45 -9.42 -62.10
C GLY A 503 -18.97 -9.17 -63.54
N THR A 504 -19.61 -8.23 -64.23
CA THR A 504 -19.26 -7.88 -65.62
C THR A 504 -18.40 -6.62 -65.63
N TRP A 505 -17.15 -6.72 -66.04
CA TRP A 505 -16.19 -5.60 -66.03
C TRP A 505 -15.99 -5.00 -67.42
N LYS A 506 -15.94 -3.66 -67.49
CA LYS A 506 -15.60 -2.91 -68.71
C LYS A 506 -14.43 -1.98 -68.41
N SER A 507 -13.48 -1.89 -69.34
CA SER A 507 -12.42 -0.89 -69.25
C SER A 507 -13.00 0.53 -69.40
N PHE A 508 -12.41 1.50 -68.71
CA PHE A 508 -12.75 2.91 -68.87
C PHE A 508 -11.50 3.80 -68.88
N GLY A 509 -11.67 5.03 -69.36
CA GLY A 509 -10.59 6.03 -69.42
C GLY A 509 -9.45 5.62 -70.34
N PRO A 510 -9.66 5.50 -71.67
CA PRO A 510 -8.57 5.24 -72.60
C PRO A 510 -7.47 6.30 -72.45
N ILE A 511 -6.22 5.85 -72.40
CA ILE A 511 -5.03 6.69 -72.24
C ILE A 511 -4.47 6.97 -73.63
N ALA A 512 -4.31 8.24 -73.98
CA ALA A 512 -3.73 8.63 -75.26
C ALA A 512 -2.36 7.94 -75.47
N ALA A 513 -2.12 7.51 -76.71
CA ALA A 513 -0.89 6.80 -77.11
C ALA A 513 0.32 7.72 -77.18
#